data_AF-A0A5N5FJG6-F1
#
_entry.id   AF-A0A5N5FJG6-F1
#
_cell.length_a   1.000
_cell.length_b   1.000
_cell.length_c   1.000
_cell.angle_alpha   90.00
_cell.angle_beta   90.00
_cell.angle_gamma   90.00
#
_symmetry.space_group_name_H-M   'P 1'
#
loop_
_entity.id
_entity.type
_entity.pdbx_description
1 polymer ?
#
loop_
_entity_poly.entity_id
_entity_poly.type
_entity_poly.pdbx_seq_one_letter_code
_entity_poly.pdbx_strand_id
1 'polypeptide(L)'
;MGFRLPAVIPAKKLLRRSFSNSSQGASNNLPDVPKGYFPVYVGESEKQQFVVPISFLNQPAFEDLLSESEEEFGFDHPMGGLTIPCR
;
A
#
# COMPACT_ATOMS: atom_id res chain seq x y z
N MET A 1 -13.87 27.33 -52.43
CA MET A 1 -14.18 27.31 -50.98
C MET A 1 -13.54 26.07 -50.40
N GLY A 2 -12.49 26.22 -49.57
CA GLY A 2 -11.67 25.10 -49.10
C GLY A 2 -11.98 24.74 -47.65
N PHE A 3 -12.29 23.47 -47.39
CA PHE A 3 -12.50 22.94 -46.04
C PHE A 3 -11.13 22.61 -45.43
N ARG A 4 -10.79 23.22 -44.29
CA ARG A 4 -9.60 22.89 -43.51
C ARG A 4 -9.91 21.68 -42.62
N LEU A 5 -9.27 20.55 -42.87
CA LEU A 5 -9.28 19.42 -41.94
C LEU A 5 -8.24 19.67 -40.83
N PRO A 6 -8.59 19.57 -39.54
CA PRO A 6 -7.62 19.66 -38.47
C PRO A 6 -6.65 18.47 -38.54
N ALA A 7 -5.37 18.77 -38.30
CA ALA A 7 -4.27 17.83 -38.38
C ALA A 7 -4.52 16.55 -37.58
N VAL A 8 -4.09 15.41 -38.15
CA VAL A 8 -4.09 14.09 -37.52
C VAL A 8 -3.25 14.15 -36.24
N ILE A 9 -3.92 14.16 -35.08
CA ILE A 9 -3.24 14.08 -33.78
C ILE A 9 -2.86 12.61 -33.57
N PRO A 10 -1.57 12.27 -33.38
CA PRO A 10 -1.17 10.89 -33.11
C PRO A 10 -1.72 10.46 -31.74
N ALA A 11 -2.59 9.45 -31.74
CA ALA A 11 -3.36 8.94 -30.59
C ALA A 11 -2.52 8.37 -29.42
N LYS A 12 -1.19 8.34 -29.52
CA LYS A 12 -0.30 7.78 -28.50
C LYS A 12 -0.17 8.60 -27.21
N LYS A 13 -0.77 9.80 -27.14
CA LYS A 13 -0.80 10.62 -25.92
C LYS A 13 -2.07 10.44 -25.07
N LEU A 14 -3.07 9.71 -25.55
CA LEU A 14 -4.32 9.47 -24.80
C LEU A 14 -4.23 8.34 -23.77
N LEU A 15 -3.19 7.50 -23.83
CA LEU A 15 -2.97 6.41 -22.85
C LEU A 15 -1.94 6.73 -21.77
N ARG A 16 -1.33 7.93 -21.80
CA ARG A 16 -0.24 8.30 -20.87
C ARG A 16 -0.70 9.21 -19.72
N ARG A 17 -2.00 9.20 -19.38
CA ARG A 17 -2.56 10.02 -18.29
C ARG A 17 -3.11 9.21 -17.11
N SER A 18 -2.98 7.88 -17.09
CA SER A 18 -3.62 7.06 -16.04
C SER A 18 -2.68 6.29 -15.11
N PHE A 19 -1.37 6.57 -15.08
CA PHE A 19 -0.44 5.95 -14.13
C PHE A 19 0.44 6.97 -13.39
N SER A 20 -0.15 8.08 -12.95
CA SER A 20 0.39 9.02 -11.96
C SER A 20 -0.81 9.92 -11.58
N ASN A 21 -1.19 10.22 -10.35
CA ASN A 21 -0.66 10.03 -9.01
C ASN A 21 -1.81 10.40 -8.05
N SER A 22 -1.82 9.86 -6.82
CA SER A 22 -2.54 10.40 -5.64
C SER A 22 -4.07 10.61 -5.77
N SER A 23 -4.84 9.53 -5.65
CA SER A 23 -6.18 9.64 -5.05
C SER A 23 -6.02 9.51 -3.53
N GLN A 24 -5.88 10.65 -2.86
CA GLN A 24 -6.17 10.79 -1.44
C GLN A 24 -7.58 10.23 -1.20
N GLY A 25 -7.64 9.06 -0.59
CA GLY A 25 -8.86 8.39 -0.17
C GLY A 25 -8.74 8.05 1.29
N ALA A 26 -9.34 8.92 2.12
CA ALA A 26 -9.72 8.69 3.50
C ALA A 26 -8.63 8.40 4.55
N SER A 27 -8.41 9.42 5.37
CA SER A 27 -8.50 9.36 6.85
C SER A 27 -7.49 8.52 7.62
N ASN A 28 -6.85 9.20 8.58
CA ASN A 28 -6.13 8.71 9.76
C ASN A 28 -4.65 8.43 9.56
N ASN A 29 -3.80 9.46 9.77
CA ASN A 29 -2.43 9.40 10.31
C ASN A 29 -1.54 8.17 9.99
N LEU A 30 -1.68 7.54 8.82
CA LEU A 30 -0.81 6.45 8.40
C LEU A 30 0.35 7.09 7.63
N PRO A 31 1.61 6.92 8.06
CA PRO A 31 2.73 7.52 7.34
C PRO A 31 2.78 6.90 5.94
N ASP A 32 3.23 7.71 4.99
CA ASP A 32 3.16 7.45 3.56
C ASP A 32 3.91 6.14 3.21
N VAL A 33 3.18 5.02 3.14
CA VAL A 33 3.75 3.71 2.80
C VAL A 33 3.84 3.60 1.27
N PRO A 34 5.04 3.41 0.70
CA PRO A 34 5.20 3.25 -0.73
C PRO A 34 4.46 2.01 -1.24
N LYS A 35 3.92 2.10 -2.45
CA LYS A 35 3.20 0.99 -3.09
C LYS A 35 4.08 -0.27 -3.15
N GLY A 36 3.56 -1.40 -2.70
CA GLY A 36 4.31 -2.66 -2.61
C GLY A 36 4.99 -2.89 -1.26
N TYR A 37 4.70 -2.05 -0.27
CA TYR A 37 5.11 -2.22 1.10
C TYR A 37 3.87 -2.17 2.01
N PHE A 38 3.99 -2.69 3.22
CA PHE A 38 2.96 -2.62 4.24
C PHE A 38 3.56 -2.17 5.59
N PRO A 39 2.78 -1.45 6.41
CA PRO A 39 3.21 -1.04 7.73
C PRO A 39 3.07 -2.19 8.74
N VAL A 40 4.12 -2.41 9.52
CA VAL A 40 4.18 -3.35 10.62
C VAL A 40 4.47 -2.58 11.91
N TYR A 41 3.62 -2.75 12.90
CA TYR A 41 3.78 -2.22 14.25
C TYR A 41 4.33 -3.32 15.13
N VAL A 42 5.41 -3.03 15.84
CA VAL A 42 6.09 -4.00 16.70
C VAL A 42 6.07 -3.49 18.13
N GLY A 43 5.53 -4.29 19.05
CA GLY A 43 5.47 -4.00 20.49
C GLY A 43 4.14 -3.41 20.97
N GLU A 44 3.79 -3.69 22.24
CA GLU A 44 2.51 -3.33 22.86
C GLU A 44 2.36 -1.82 23.16
N SER A 45 3.47 -1.14 23.46
CA SER A 45 3.48 0.25 23.96
C SER A 45 4.23 1.23 23.07
N GLU A 46 5.28 0.75 22.38
CA GLU A 46 6.09 1.56 21.48
C GLU A 46 5.69 1.21 20.05
N LYS A 47 4.88 2.07 19.41
CA LYS A 47 4.41 1.89 18.03
C LYS A 47 5.54 2.13 17.03
N GLN A 48 6.61 1.37 17.13
CA GLN A 48 7.68 1.41 16.15
C GLN A 48 7.13 0.82 14.85
N GLN A 49 6.99 1.71 13.87
CA GLN A 49 6.48 1.34 12.57
C GLN A 49 7.63 0.96 11.65
N PHE A 50 7.58 -0.25 11.15
CA PHE A 50 8.45 -0.76 10.10
C PHE A 50 7.68 -0.82 8.79
N VAL A 51 8.37 -0.58 7.69
CA VAL A 51 7.81 -0.65 6.34
C VAL A 51 8.42 -1.86 5.66
N VAL A 52 7.65 -2.94 5.55
CA VAL A 52 8.14 -4.23 5.05
C VAL A 52 7.66 -4.43 3.61
N PRO A 53 8.53 -4.87 2.68
CA PRO A 53 8.10 -5.23 1.33
C PRO A 53 7.10 -6.38 1.34
N ILE A 54 6.10 -6.34 0.45
CA ILE A 54 5.13 -7.45 0.29
C ILE A 54 5.79 -8.78 -0.10
N SER A 55 7.03 -8.78 -0.61
CA SER A 55 7.77 -10.00 -0.95
C SER A 55 8.03 -10.90 0.25
N PHE A 56 8.03 -10.35 1.47
CA PHE A 56 8.20 -11.14 2.69
C PHE A 56 6.98 -11.99 3.03
N LEU A 57 5.79 -11.63 2.54
CA LEU A 57 4.56 -12.42 2.72
C LEU A 57 4.63 -13.80 2.06
N ASN A 58 5.56 -14.02 1.13
CA ASN A 58 5.76 -15.32 0.48
C ASN A 58 6.72 -16.23 1.27
N GLN A 59 7.28 -15.78 2.39
CA GLN A 59 8.15 -16.62 3.21
C GLN A 59 7.31 -17.40 4.23
N PRO A 60 7.48 -18.72 4.35
CA PRO A 60 6.67 -19.54 5.26
C PRO A 60 6.82 -19.11 6.72
N ALA A 61 8.03 -18.72 7.13
CA ALA A 61 8.27 -18.20 8.49
C ALA A 61 7.50 -16.90 8.78
N PHE A 62 7.20 -16.09 7.76
CA PHE A 62 6.40 -14.89 7.93
C PHE A 62 4.91 -15.23 8.01
N GLU A 63 4.45 -16.24 7.27
CA GLU A 63 3.09 -16.76 7.36
C GLU A 63 2.80 -17.33 8.75
N ASP A 64 3.72 -18.11 9.32
CA ASP A 64 3.62 -18.62 10.69
C ASP A 64 3.50 -17.45 11.70
N LEU A 65 4.34 -16.42 11.55
CA LEU A 65 4.31 -15.23 12.40
C LEU A 65 3.00 -14.44 12.28
N LEU A 66 2.44 -14.36 11.08
CA LEU A 66 1.13 -13.75 10.84
C LEU A 66 0.01 -14.53 11.51
N SER A 67 0.06 -15.86 11.47
CA SER A 67 -0.90 -16.72 12.15
C SER A 67 -0.86 -16.53 13.67
N GLU A 68 0.33 -16.44 14.26
CA GLU A 68 0.48 -16.15 15.69
C GLU A 68 -0.04 -14.75 16.03
N SER A 69 0.28 -13.77 15.20
CA SER A 69 -0.18 -12.38 15.38
C SER A 69 -1.71 -12.25 15.27
N GLU A 70 -2.34 -13.01 14.38
CA GLU A 70 -3.79 -13.09 14.22
C GLU A 70 -4.45 -13.69 15.47
N GLU A 71 -3.89 -14.77 16.04
CA GLU A 71 -4.46 -15.40 17.24
C GLU A 71 -4.45 -14.44 18.44
N GLU A 72 -3.42 -13.60 18.56
CA GLU A 72 -3.24 -12.68 19.68
C GLU A 72 -4.00 -11.34 19.50
N PHE A 73 -3.89 -10.71 18.33
CA PHE A 73 -4.42 -9.37 18.08
C PHE A 73 -5.67 -9.35 17.19
N GLY A 74 -6.03 -10.48 16.58
CA GLY A 74 -7.13 -10.57 15.60
C GLY A 74 -6.83 -9.81 14.30
N PHE A 75 -7.88 -9.62 13.49
CA PHE A 75 -7.81 -8.82 12.26
C PHE A 75 -8.28 -7.37 12.43
N ASP A 76 -8.90 -7.04 13.57
CA ASP A 76 -9.43 -5.71 13.82
C ASP A 76 -8.33 -4.80 14.36
N HIS A 77 -7.62 -4.17 13.44
CA HIS A 77 -6.58 -3.21 13.77
C HIS A 77 -7.06 -1.79 13.46
N PRO A 78 -7.38 -0.96 14.47
CA PRO A 78 -7.87 0.40 14.26
C PRO A 78 -6.83 1.32 13.58
N MET A 79 -5.56 0.91 13.60
CA MET A 79 -4.45 1.62 12.95
C MET A 79 -4.21 1.16 11.51
N GLY A 80 -4.98 0.21 10.96
CA GLY A 80 -4.90 -0.18 9.55
C GLY A 80 -3.58 -0.83 9.11
N GLY A 81 -2.76 -1.31 10.05
CA GLY A 81 -1.51 -2.02 9.80
C GLY A 81 -1.39 -3.29 10.64
N LEU A 82 -0.41 -4.12 10.30
CA LEU A 82 -0.16 -5.39 10.98
C LEU A 82 0.48 -5.14 12.34
N THR A 83 -0.01 -5.77 13.40
CA THR A 83 0.63 -5.73 14.73
C THR A 83 1.32 -7.06 14.97
N ILE A 84 2.64 -7.04 15.23
CA ILE A 84 3.41 -8.25 15.54
C ILE A 84 3.84 -8.21 17.00
N PRO A 85 3.57 -9.28 17.78
CA PRO A 85 4.09 -9.40 19.13
C PRO A 85 5.62 -9.47 19.07
N CYS A 86 6.28 -8.60 19.84
CA CYS A 86 7.72 -8.68 20.04
C CYS A 86 7.95 -9.28 21.44
N ARG A 87 8.50 -10.50 21.50
CA ARG A 87 9.01 -11.10 22.74
C ARG A 87 10.49 -10.82 22.92
#